data_AF-A0A096A9G2-F1
#
_entry.id   AF-A0A096A9G2-F1
#
_cell.length_a   1.000
_cell.length_b   1.000
_cell.length_c   1.000
_cell.angle_alpha   90.00
_cell.angle_beta   90.00
_cell.angle_gamma   90.00
#
_symmetry.space_group_name_H-M   'P 1'
#
loop_
_entity.id
_entity.type
_entity.pdbx_description
1 polymer ?
#
loop_
_entity_poly.entity_id
_entity_poly.type
_entity_poly.pdbx_seq_one_letter_code
_entity_poly.pdbx_strand_id
1 'polypeptide(L)'
;MKKLITMLFVAVLFIGCATTYYDSNGNPISKETMNQLTAEAVNGHLNEHRYRIFVDRMYPNQGPSRYLNNDYGLEVSGDSVGLFLPYWGRLYRAAMGYSDPALHFVQPLQSYDEQPIKDGRRIIMTTRNNSEVIQIIIEQFINASASVSVSSTDRDLIRYTGIMSLDDKFTKKQ
;
A
#
# COMPACT_ATOMS: atom_id res chain seq x y z
N MET A 1 -5.47 -3.91 -54.46
CA MET A 1 -5.51 -2.61 -53.73
C MET A 1 -6.20 -2.69 -52.36
N LYS A 2 -7.36 -3.35 -52.21
CA LYS A 2 -8.03 -3.49 -50.89
C LYS A 2 -7.23 -4.27 -49.83
N LYS A 3 -6.52 -5.36 -50.21
CA LYS A 3 -5.71 -6.17 -49.28
C LYS A 3 -4.46 -5.46 -48.73
N LEU A 4 -3.90 -4.49 -49.44
CA LEU A 4 -2.79 -3.67 -48.95
C LEU A 4 -3.25 -2.64 -47.91
N ILE A 5 -4.46 -2.10 -48.09
CA ILE A 5 -5.07 -1.17 -47.13
C ILE A 5 -5.45 -1.89 -45.83
N THR A 6 -5.89 -3.16 -45.90
CA THR A 6 -6.18 -3.97 -44.70
C THR A 6 -4.91 -4.33 -43.93
N MET A 7 -3.77 -4.55 -44.61
CA MET A 7 -2.49 -4.84 -43.94
C MET A 7 -1.90 -3.61 -43.23
N LEU A 8 -2.10 -2.40 -43.78
CA LEU A 8 -1.61 -1.16 -43.18
C LEU A 8 -2.34 -0.81 -41.87
N PHE A 9 -3.62 -1.17 -41.73
CA PHE A 9 -4.40 -0.92 -40.53
C PHE A 9 -4.03 -1.84 -39.34
N VAL A 10 -3.45 -3.02 -39.60
CA VAL A 10 -3.00 -3.94 -38.55
C VAL A 10 -1.63 -3.55 -37.98
N ALA A 11 -0.77 -2.89 -38.77
CA ALA A 11 0.55 -2.46 -38.32
C ALA A 11 0.52 -1.25 -37.36
N VAL A 12 -0.50 -0.39 -37.44
CA VAL A 12 -0.63 0.81 -36.59
C VAL A 12 -1.14 0.48 -35.17
N LEU A 13 -1.74 -0.69 -34.96
CA LEU A 13 -2.25 -1.15 -33.66
C LEU A 13 -1.17 -1.74 -32.74
N PHE A 14 0.08 -1.88 -33.21
CA PHE A 14 1.22 -2.39 -32.42
C PHE A 14 2.21 -1.31 -31.97
N ILE A 15 1.85 -0.03 -32.06
CA ILE A 15 2.58 1.04 -31.33
C ILE A 15 2.18 0.89 -29.86
N GLY A 16 2.75 -0.13 -29.21
CA GLY A 16 2.64 -0.35 -27.78
C GLY A 16 3.14 0.88 -27.05
N CYS A 17 2.41 1.29 -26.03
CA CYS A 17 2.77 2.38 -25.14
C CYS A 17 4.13 2.05 -24.47
N ALA A 18 5.23 2.45 -25.09
CA ALA A 18 6.51 2.50 -24.42
C ALA A 18 6.44 3.67 -23.44
N THR A 19 6.12 3.39 -22.18
CA THR A 19 6.18 4.36 -21.10
C THR A 19 7.63 4.80 -20.95
N THR A 20 7.94 6.04 -21.34
CA THR A 20 9.24 6.67 -21.08
C THR A 20 9.24 7.21 -19.65
N TYR A 21 10.25 6.86 -18.88
CA TYR A 21 10.47 7.38 -17.53
C TYR A 21 11.39 8.59 -17.61
N TYR A 22 11.24 9.54 -16.69
CA TYR A 22 12.03 10.77 -16.63
C TYR A 22 12.61 10.96 -15.22
N ASP A 23 13.82 11.50 -15.13
CA ASP A 23 14.40 11.95 -13.87
C ASP A 23 13.81 13.30 -13.42
N SER A 24 14.24 13.79 -12.24
CA SER A 24 13.82 15.09 -11.71
C SER A 24 14.22 16.30 -12.58
N ASN A 25 15.18 16.14 -13.49
CA ASN A 25 15.63 17.16 -14.43
C ASN A 25 14.94 17.04 -15.80
N GLY A 26 14.03 16.07 -15.98
CA GLY A 26 13.32 15.82 -17.23
C GLY A 26 14.12 15.03 -18.28
N ASN A 27 15.24 14.40 -17.92
CA ASN A 27 15.98 13.52 -18.83
C ASN A 27 15.34 12.12 -18.84
N PRO A 28 15.23 11.47 -20.01
CA PRO A 28 14.70 10.12 -20.08
C PRO A 28 15.64 9.13 -19.39
N ILE A 29 15.08 8.24 -18.57
CA ILE A 29 15.80 7.16 -17.90
C ILE A 29 15.28 5.79 -18.34
N SER A 30 16.12 4.77 -18.21
CA SER A 30 15.74 3.40 -18.53
C SER A 30 14.78 2.83 -17.48
N LYS A 31 13.97 1.84 -17.88
CA LYS A 31 13.10 1.10 -16.94
C LYS A 31 13.90 0.41 -15.83
N GLU A 32 15.09 -0.09 -16.14
CA GLU A 32 15.97 -0.73 -15.16
C GLU A 32 16.45 0.28 -14.12
N THR A 33 16.88 1.46 -14.55
CA THR A 33 17.25 2.56 -13.66
C THR A 33 16.08 2.98 -12.77
N MET A 34 14.88 3.13 -13.34
CA MET A 34 13.68 3.46 -12.55
C MET A 34 13.37 2.39 -11.49
N ASN A 35 13.46 1.11 -11.84
CA ASN A 35 13.26 0.02 -10.90
C ASN A 35 14.30 0.02 -9.78
N GLN A 36 15.57 0.31 -10.10
CA GLN A 36 16.65 0.43 -9.12
C GLN A 36 16.40 1.58 -8.14
N LEU A 37 16.07 2.77 -8.64
CA LEU A 37 15.73 3.94 -7.83
C LEU A 37 14.50 3.68 -6.94
N THR A 38 13.50 2.98 -7.48
CA THR A 38 12.30 2.59 -6.73
C THR A 38 12.66 1.64 -5.58
N ALA A 39 13.48 0.62 -5.86
CA ALA A 39 13.94 -0.32 -4.85
C ALA A 39 14.80 0.35 -3.78
N GLU A 40 15.66 1.30 -4.16
CA GLU A 40 16.47 2.09 -3.23
C GLU A 40 15.60 2.94 -2.32
N ALA A 41 14.62 3.68 -2.87
CA ALA A 41 13.68 4.50 -2.11
C ALA A 41 12.86 3.65 -1.12
N VAL A 42 12.30 2.54 -1.57
CA VAL A 42 11.57 1.59 -0.69
C VAL A 42 12.47 1.13 0.46
N ASN A 43 13.71 0.74 0.17
CA ASN A 43 14.62 0.29 1.21
C ASN A 43 15.01 1.41 2.18
N GLY A 44 15.20 2.64 1.70
CA GLY A 44 15.45 3.82 2.54
C GLY A 44 14.33 4.02 3.55
N HIS A 45 13.08 4.11 3.06
CA HIS A 45 11.89 4.24 3.89
C HIS A 45 11.72 3.13 4.93
N LEU A 46 11.97 1.88 4.54
CA LEU A 46 11.93 0.74 5.45
C LEU A 46 13.04 0.81 6.51
N ASN A 47 14.28 1.13 6.11
CA ASN A 47 15.40 1.25 7.05
C ASN A 47 15.22 2.37 8.08
N GLU A 48 14.51 3.44 7.72
CA GLU A 48 14.18 4.53 8.63
C GLU A 48 12.95 4.24 9.51
N HIS A 49 12.22 3.14 9.26
CA HIS A 49 10.88 2.90 9.80
C HIS A 49 9.95 4.11 9.62
N ARG A 50 10.04 4.77 8.45
CA ARG A 50 9.26 5.97 8.12
C ARG A 50 8.70 5.83 6.72
N TYR A 51 7.44 5.39 6.65
CA TYR A 51 6.78 5.12 5.39
C TYR A 51 5.27 5.27 5.47
N ARG A 52 4.67 5.59 4.32
CA ARG A 52 3.22 5.61 4.13
C ARG A 52 2.84 4.70 2.99
N ILE A 53 1.78 3.94 3.17
CA ILE A 53 1.20 3.09 2.13
C ILE A 53 -0.23 3.54 1.91
N PHE A 54 -0.56 3.93 0.67
CA PHE A 54 -1.93 4.21 0.25
C PHE A 54 -2.54 2.97 -0.37
N VAL A 55 -3.77 2.64 0.00
CA VAL A 55 -4.48 1.45 -0.46
C VAL A 55 -5.57 1.81 -1.45
N ASP A 56 -5.68 1.03 -2.53
CA ASP A 56 -6.65 1.26 -3.62
C ASP A 56 -7.75 0.18 -3.65
N ARG A 57 -7.58 -0.88 -2.87
CA ARG A 57 -8.47 -2.02 -2.86
C ARG A 57 -8.44 -2.74 -1.53
N MET A 58 -9.61 -3.20 -1.10
CA MET A 58 -9.79 -4.05 0.07
C MET A 58 -10.42 -5.40 -0.31
N TYR A 59 -10.09 -6.41 0.49
CA TYR A 59 -10.51 -7.79 0.39
C TYR A 59 -10.98 -8.25 1.77
N PRO A 60 -12.25 -8.01 2.12
CA PRO A 60 -12.86 -8.61 3.28
C PRO A 60 -12.79 -10.13 3.23
N ASN A 61 -12.63 -10.79 4.38
CA ASN A 61 -12.80 -12.24 4.46
C ASN A 61 -14.23 -12.69 4.08
N GLN A 62 -15.22 -11.82 4.31
CA GLN A 62 -16.61 -12.07 3.96
C GLN A 62 -17.09 -11.06 2.92
N GLY A 63 -17.35 -11.55 1.71
CA GLY A 63 -17.93 -10.76 0.62
C GLY A 63 -16.94 -10.38 -0.47
N PRO A 64 -17.38 -9.56 -1.44
CA PRO A 64 -16.58 -9.19 -2.58
C PRO A 64 -15.48 -8.18 -2.21
N SER A 65 -14.42 -8.15 -3.03
CA SER A 65 -13.44 -7.06 -2.98
C SER A 65 -14.08 -5.73 -3.35
N ARG A 66 -13.52 -4.63 -2.83
CA ARG A 66 -14.00 -3.27 -3.06
C ARG A 66 -12.83 -2.37 -3.46
N TYR A 67 -13.09 -1.49 -4.42
CA TYR A 67 -12.19 -0.40 -4.74
C TYR A 67 -12.32 0.71 -3.70
N LEU A 68 -11.19 1.33 -3.39
CA LEU A 68 -11.06 2.47 -2.50
C LEU A 68 -10.63 3.69 -3.31
N ASN A 69 -10.94 4.88 -2.81
CA ASN A 69 -10.28 6.11 -3.26
C ASN A 69 -8.89 6.21 -2.60
N ASN A 70 -7.99 7.04 -3.17
CA ASN A 70 -6.61 7.20 -2.72
C ASN A 70 -6.44 7.92 -1.36
N ASP A 71 -7.49 7.96 -0.53
CA ASP A 71 -7.50 8.65 0.76
C ASP A 71 -7.22 7.71 1.94
N TYR A 72 -7.18 6.39 1.70
CA TYR A 72 -7.01 5.37 2.73
C TYR A 72 -5.61 4.78 2.73
N GLY A 73 -5.17 4.30 3.89
CA GLY A 73 -3.81 3.81 4.05
C GLY A 73 -3.36 3.64 5.49
N LEU A 74 -2.06 3.52 5.62
CA LEU A 74 -1.36 3.50 6.90
C LEU A 74 -0.06 4.26 6.81
N GLU A 75 0.42 4.70 7.97
CA GLU A 75 1.70 5.37 8.15
C GLU A 75 2.44 4.75 9.32
N VAL A 76 3.71 4.43 9.12
CA VAL A 76 4.64 4.08 10.19
C VAL A 76 5.62 5.22 10.31
N SER A 77 5.81 5.69 11.55
CA SER A 77 6.74 6.77 11.88
C SER A 77 7.49 6.42 13.15
N GLY A 78 8.66 5.78 12.99
CA GLY A 78 9.50 5.35 14.09
C GLY A 78 8.83 4.22 14.90
N ASP A 79 8.37 4.55 16.10
CA ASP A 79 7.78 3.60 17.05
C ASP A 79 6.25 3.59 17.04
N SER A 80 5.63 4.30 16.08
CA SER A 80 4.19 4.53 16.05
C SER A 80 3.59 4.18 14.70
N VAL A 81 2.33 3.74 14.71
CA VAL A 81 1.55 3.45 13.51
C VAL A 81 0.24 4.23 13.51
N GLY A 82 -0.03 4.89 12.40
CA GLY A 82 -1.31 5.50 12.06
C GLY A 82 -2.06 4.63 11.07
N LEU A 83 -3.29 4.24 11.42
CA LEU A 83 -4.22 3.62 10.48
C LEU A 83 -5.31 4.61 10.11
N PHE A 84 -5.67 4.62 8.84
CA PHE A 84 -6.83 5.30 8.28
C PHE A 84 -7.40 4.38 7.20
N LEU A 85 -7.94 3.24 7.66
CA LEU A 85 -8.42 2.15 6.81
C LEU A 85 -9.93 1.94 7.01
N PRO A 86 -10.69 1.74 5.92
CA PRO A 86 -12.10 1.40 6.01
C PRO A 86 -12.25 -0.04 6.50
N TYR A 87 -13.27 -0.31 7.32
CA TYR A 87 -13.54 -1.66 7.80
C TYR A 87 -14.85 -2.21 7.23
N TRP A 88 -14.79 -3.42 6.67
CA TRP A 88 -15.94 -4.14 6.13
C TRP A 88 -15.88 -5.62 6.55
N GLY A 89 -16.29 -5.90 7.78
CA GLY A 89 -16.24 -7.24 8.35
C GLY A 89 -17.10 -7.36 9.61
N ARG A 90 -17.00 -8.48 10.32
CA ARG A 90 -17.73 -8.67 11.58
C ARG A 90 -16.97 -8.06 12.75
N LEU A 91 -17.69 -7.30 13.56
CA LEU A 91 -17.25 -6.87 14.88
C LEU A 91 -17.78 -7.86 15.93
N TYR A 92 -16.87 -8.53 16.62
CA TYR A 92 -17.21 -9.48 17.68
C TYR A 92 -17.51 -8.76 19.01
N ARG A 93 -16.91 -7.59 19.21
CA ARG A 93 -17.16 -6.72 20.38
C ARG A 93 -17.29 -5.28 19.91
N ALA A 94 -18.51 -4.74 19.97
CA ALA A 94 -18.69 -3.31 19.90
C ALA A 94 -18.52 -2.74 21.31
N ALA A 95 -17.55 -1.85 21.52
CA ALA A 95 -17.51 -1.07 22.76
C ALA A 95 -18.77 -0.17 22.82
N MET A 96 -19.32 0.08 24.01
CA MET A 96 -20.45 1.02 24.14
C MET A 96 -20.03 2.40 23.59
N GLY A 97 -20.74 2.89 22.58
CA GLY A 97 -20.43 4.16 21.91
C GLY A 97 -19.62 4.05 20.61
N TYR A 98 -19.33 2.84 20.12
CA TYR A 98 -18.64 2.66 18.84
C TYR A 98 -19.59 2.95 17.65
N SER A 99 -19.50 4.16 17.08
CA SER A 99 -20.32 4.55 15.92
C SER A 99 -19.65 4.29 14.57
N ASP A 100 -18.32 4.21 14.52
CA ASP A 100 -17.56 4.04 13.28
C ASP A 100 -16.66 2.79 13.37
N PRO A 101 -16.91 1.76 12.54
CA PRO A 101 -16.05 0.59 12.50
C PRO A 101 -14.68 0.87 11.84
N ALA A 102 -14.44 2.03 11.23
CA ALA A 102 -13.16 2.32 10.60
C ALA A 102 -11.97 2.22 11.58
N LEU A 103 -10.82 1.81 11.03
CA LEU A 103 -9.55 1.84 11.75
C LEU A 103 -8.93 3.20 11.50
N HIS A 104 -9.31 4.19 12.30
CA HIS A 104 -8.81 5.56 12.22
C HIS A 104 -8.21 5.98 13.56
N PHE A 105 -6.89 5.80 13.71
CA PHE A 105 -6.17 6.12 14.94
C PHE A 105 -4.66 6.21 14.69
N VAL A 106 -3.93 6.77 15.66
CA VAL A 106 -2.48 6.67 15.78
C VAL A 106 -2.18 6.08 17.14
N GLN A 107 -1.34 5.04 17.19
CA GLN A 107 -0.98 4.35 18.43
C GLN A 107 0.50 3.91 18.38
N PRO A 108 1.16 3.80 19.54
CA PRO A 108 2.50 3.23 19.61
C PRO A 108 2.48 1.74 19.24
N LEU A 109 3.58 1.28 18.66
CA LEU A 109 3.82 -0.12 18.36
C LEU A 109 4.20 -0.86 19.64
N GLN A 110 3.60 -2.02 19.85
CA GLN A 110 3.98 -2.97 20.90
C GLN A 110 5.07 -3.93 20.42
N SER A 111 5.09 -4.21 19.12
CA SER A 111 6.14 -5.01 18.46
C SER A 111 6.29 -4.59 17.01
N TYR A 112 7.48 -4.81 16.47
CA TYR A 112 7.82 -4.62 15.06
C TYR A 112 8.91 -5.64 14.69
N ASP A 113 8.59 -6.58 13.81
CA ASP A 113 9.48 -7.62 13.32
C ASP A 113 9.56 -7.56 11.80
N GLU A 114 10.75 -7.73 11.23
CA GLU A 114 10.97 -7.77 9.79
C GLU A 114 11.57 -9.10 9.35
N GLN A 115 11.06 -9.63 8.25
CA GLN A 115 11.53 -10.86 7.63
C GLN A 115 11.75 -10.63 6.14
N PRO A 116 12.89 -11.04 5.56
CA PRO A 116 13.08 -10.95 4.13
C PRO A 116 12.09 -11.89 3.42
N ILE A 117 11.51 -11.42 2.32
CA ILE A 117 10.71 -12.22 1.39
C ILE A 117 11.27 -12.07 -0.02
N LYS A 118 10.76 -12.85 -0.96
CA LYS A 118 11.11 -12.67 -2.37
C LYS A 118 10.74 -11.25 -2.81
N ASP A 119 11.72 -10.53 -3.33
CA ASP A 119 11.57 -9.17 -3.88
C ASP A 119 10.95 -8.16 -2.88
N GLY A 120 11.21 -8.31 -1.57
CA GLY A 120 10.62 -7.43 -0.57
C GLY A 120 10.93 -7.76 0.89
N ARG A 121 10.17 -7.15 1.81
CA ARG A 121 10.16 -7.45 3.25
C ARG A 121 8.75 -7.73 3.73
N ARG A 122 8.61 -8.70 4.63
CA ARG A 122 7.42 -8.89 5.43
C ARG A 122 7.63 -8.23 6.79
N ILE A 123 6.75 -7.32 7.14
CA ILE A 123 6.76 -6.58 8.41
C ILE A 123 5.57 -7.06 9.22
N ILE A 124 5.81 -7.53 10.44
CA ILE A 124 4.79 -7.99 11.36
C ILE A 124 4.83 -7.07 12.57
N MET A 125 3.76 -6.32 12.77
CA MET A 125 3.67 -5.37 13.86
C MET A 125 2.38 -5.53 14.65
N THR A 126 2.43 -5.16 15.92
CA THR A 126 1.26 -5.16 16.78
C THR A 126 1.11 -3.81 17.44
N THR A 127 -0.13 -3.37 17.59
CA THR A 127 -0.49 -2.16 18.35
C THR A 127 -1.76 -2.44 19.15
N ARG A 128 -2.11 -1.52 20.04
CA ARG A 128 -3.30 -1.61 20.86
C ARG A 128 -4.09 -0.32 20.74
N ASN A 129 -5.37 -0.45 20.43
CA ASN A 129 -6.32 0.67 20.45
C ASN A 129 -7.41 0.35 21.48
N ASN A 130 -7.42 1.07 22.60
CA ASN A 130 -8.25 0.73 23.77
C ASN A 130 -8.00 -0.72 24.23
N SER A 131 -9.05 -1.55 24.26
CA SER A 131 -8.96 -2.97 24.64
C SER A 131 -8.60 -3.89 23.46
N GLU A 132 -8.66 -3.39 22.23
CA GLU A 132 -8.47 -4.14 21.00
C GLU A 132 -6.96 -4.28 20.68
N VAL A 133 -6.47 -5.52 20.56
CA VAL A 133 -5.11 -5.82 20.09
C VAL A 133 -5.16 -6.03 18.59
N ILE A 134 -4.39 -5.24 17.86
CA ILE A 134 -4.41 -5.20 16.39
C ILE A 134 -3.08 -5.72 15.88
N GLN A 135 -3.13 -6.72 15.01
CA GLN A 135 -1.97 -7.22 14.28
C GLN A 135 -2.04 -6.70 12.85
N ILE A 136 -0.92 -6.17 12.38
CA ILE A 136 -0.75 -5.67 11.02
C ILE A 136 0.41 -6.44 10.39
N ILE A 137 0.16 -7.05 9.25
CA ILE A 137 1.18 -7.73 8.45
C ILE A 137 1.27 -7.00 7.11
N ILE A 138 2.45 -6.48 6.79
CA ILE A 138 2.74 -5.82 5.53
C ILE A 138 3.70 -6.70 4.74
N GLU A 139 3.37 -7.03 3.50
CA GLU A 139 4.33 -7.50 2.52
C GLU A 139 4.63 -6.34 1.59
N GLN A 140 5.80 -5.72 1.79
CA GLN A 140 6.28 -4.60 1.00
C GLN A 140 7.25 -5.10 -0.06
N PHE A 141 6.94 -4.84 -1.33
CA PHE A 141 7.79 -5.22 -2.46
C PHE A 141 8.68 -4.06 -2.90
N ILE A 142 9.83 -4.39 -3.51
CA ILE A 142 10.82 -3.41 -3.97
C ILE A 142 10.32 -2.52 -5.12
N ASN A 143 9.22 -2.89 -5.78
CA ASN A 143 8.56 -2.09 -6.80
C ASN A 143 7.51 -1.13 -6.22
N ALA A 144 7.59 -0.86 -4.91
CA ALA A 144 6.66 -0.07 -4.10
C ALA A 144 5.27 -0.68 -3.90
N SER A 145 4.90 -1.80 -4.54
CA SER A 145 3.62 -2.43 -4.25
C SER A 145 3.58 -3.03 -2.85
N ALA A 146 2.40 -3.02 -2.24
CA ALA A 146 2.21 -3.46 -0.87
C ALA A 146 0.94 -4.30 -0.75
N SER A 147 1.02 -5.32 0.09
CA SER A 147 -0.14 -6.03 0.62
C SER A 147 -0.19 -5.84 2.12
N VAL A 148 -1.32 -5.35 2.64
CA VAL A 148 -1.51 -5.10 4.06
C VAL A 148 -2.62 -6.00 4.56
N SER A 149 -2.38 -6.77 5.61
CA SER A 149 -3.39 -7.57 6.28
C SER A 149 -3.56 -7.06 7.70
N VAL A 150 -4.79 -6.74 8.10
CA VAL A 150 -5.11 -6.27 9.45
C VAL A 150 -6.11 -7.21 10.08
N SER A 151 -5.81 -7.70 11.27
CA SER A 151 -6.71 -8.48 12.12
C SER A 151 -6.66 -7.98 13.55
N SER A 152 -7.65 -8.34 14.35
CA SER A 152 -7.63 -8.05 15.78
C SER A 152 -8.38 -9.10 16.58
N THR A 153 -8.38 -8.96 17.90
CA THR A 153 -9.18 -9.80 18.79
C THR A 153 -10.69 -9.61 18.61
N ASP A 154 -11.10 -8.46 18.07
CA ASP A 154 -12.49 -8.02 18.05
C ASP A 154 -13.03 -7.91 16.61
N ARG A 155 -12.20 -8.19 15.58
CA ARG A 155 -12.49 -8.01 14.16
C ARG A 155 -12.00 -9.15 13.29
N ASP A 156 -12.77 -9.47 12.25
CA ASP A 156 -12.29 -10.28 11.13
C ASP A 156 -11.09 -9.63 10.43
N LEU A 157 -10.20 -10.48 9.90
CA LEU A 157 -9.10 -10.06 9.04
C LEU A 157 -9.64 -9.42 7.75
N ILE A 158 -9.03 -8.30 7.37
CA ILE A 158 -9.19 -7.67 6.06
C ILE A 158 -7.81 -7.50 5.44
N ARG A 159 -7.71 -7.86 4.15
CA ARG A 159 -6.51 -7.58 3.33
C ARG A 159 -6.74 -6.36 2.46
N TYR A 160 -5.68 -5.61 2.20
CA TYR A 160 -5.64 -4.46 1.31
C TYR A 160 -4.46 -4.61 0.35
N THR A 161 -4.57 -3.99 -0.82
CA THR A 161 -3.44 -3.76 -1.73
C THR A 161 -3.25 -2.28 -1.94
N GLY A 162 -2.01 -1.89 -2.17
CA GLY A 162 -1.65 -0.48 -2.28
C GLY A 162 -0.23 -0.27 -2.78
N ILE A 163 0.20 0.98 -2.70
CA ILE A 163 1.51 1.45 -3.13
C ILE A 163 2.12 2.27 -1.99
N MET A 164 3.39 2.03 -1.69
CA MET A 164 4.19 2.87 -0.80
C MET A 164 4.43 4.23 -1.47
N SER A 165 4.17 5.30 -0.74
CA SER A 165 4.55 6.65 -1.17
C SER A 165 6.06 6.79 -1.10
N LEU A 166 6.67 7.16 -2.23
CA LEU A 166 8.11 7.38 -2.36
C LEU A 166 8.47 8.88 -2.36
N ASP A 167 7.48 9.73 -2.12
CA ASP A 167 7.66 11.18 -2.03
C ASP A 167 7.91 11.53 -0.56
N ASP A 168 9.11 12.02 -0.22
CA ASP A 168 9.50 12.48 1.12
C ASP A 168 8.74 13.74 1.61
N LYS A 169 7.72 14.20 0.88
CA LYS A 169 7.01 15.43 1.20
C LYS A 169 5.96 15.18 2.29
N PHE A 170 6.42 15.22 3.54
CA PHE A 170 5.57 15.50 4.71
C PHE A 170 5.03 16.94 4.62
N THR A 171 4.06 17.17 3.74
CA THR A 171 3.35 18.45 3.71
C THR A 171 2.28 18.43 4.80
N LYS A 172 2.41 19.34 5.78
CA LYS A 172 1.33 19.62 6.74
C LYS A 172 0.07 19.99 5.94
N LYS A 173 -1.04 19.28 6.18
CA LYS A 173 -2.35 19.62 5.59
C LYS A 173 -2.68 21.06 6.02
N GLN A 174 -2.84 21.96 5.05
CA GLN A 174 -3.28 23.34 5.28
C GLN A 174 -4.68 23.38 5.87
#